data_AF-A0A8T8E4W2-F1
#
_entry.id   AF-A0A8T8E4W2-F1
#
_cell.length_a   1.000
_cell.length_b   1.000
_cell.length_c   1.000
_cell.angle_alpha   90.00
_cell.angle_beta   90.00
_cell.angle_gamma   90.00
#
_symmetry.space_group_name_H-M   'P 1'
#
loop_
_entity.id
_entity.type
_entity.pdbx_description
1 polymer ?
#
loop_
_entity_poly.entity_id
_entity_poly.type
_entity_poly.pdbx_seq_one_letter_code
_entity_poly.pdbx_strand_id
1 'polypeptide(L)'
;MNRRWFAVLGAGFLIVPVSIIVALGTVPTKNAIVTAGFVLVPLSGILSVLGGLDVSRGNFEWYQFVGLSNAMFGFWFVAYAISSILADPSEFSSVFSLATVGLGCLSLALIGIDWLIGAPHFDIETYEG
;
A
#
# COMPACT_ATOMS: atom_id res chain seq x y z
N MET A 1 -0.12 9.39 -16.29
CA MET A 1 -1.17 8.49 -15.75
C MET A 1 -1.99 9.34 -14.80
N ASN A 2 -3.31 9.47 -15.00
CA ASN A 2 -4.12 10.43 -14.24
C ASN A 2 -4.01 10.19 -12.73
N ARG A 3 -3.71 11.23 -11.93
CA ARG A 3 -3.60 11.18 -10.46
C ARG A 3 -4.80 10.52 -9.78
N ARG A 4 -5.98 10.63 -10.38
CA ARG A 4 -7.22 10.00 -9.91
C ARG A 4 -7.12 8.47 -9.79
N TRP A 5 -6.20 7.83 -10.50
CA TRP A 5 -5.94 6.40 -10.33
C TRP A 5 -5.48 6.04 -8.92
N PHE A 6 -4.72 6.92 -8.25
CA PHE A 6 -4.35 6.71 -6.85
C PHE A 6 -5.57 6.74 -5.93
N ALA A 7 -6.56 7.59 -6.22
CA ALA A 7 -7.81 7.62 -5.47
C ALA A 7 -8.65 6.36 -5.68
N VAL A 8 -8.69 5.84 -6.91
CA VAL A 8 -9.40 4.58 -7.20
C VAL A 8 -8.75 3.39 -6.48
N LEU A 9 -7.42 3.28 -6.55
CA LEU A 9 -6.67 2.22 -5.86
C LEU A 9 -6.80 2.35 -4.33
N GLY A 10 -6.66 3.57 -3.81
CA GLY A 10 -6.79 3.84 -2.37
C GLY A 10 -8.19 3.53 -1.83
N ALA A 11 -9.23 3.82 -2.60
CA ALA A 11 -10.60 3.43 -2.25
C ALA A 11 -10.73 1.90 -2.12
N GLY A 12 -10.07 1.13 -2.98
CA GLY A 12 -10.01 -0.33 -2.87
C GLY A 12 -9.34 -0.79 -1.58
N PHE A 13 -8.18 -0.21 -1.24
CA PHE A 13 -7.45 -0.50 0.01
C PHE A 13 -8.24 -0.15 1.26
N LEU A 14 -9.13 0.83 1.19
CA LEU A 14 -10.04 1.18 2.28
C LEU A 14 -11.26 0.25 2.34
N ILE A 15 -11.97 0.09 1.23
CA ILE A 15 -13.26 -0.60 1.18
C ILE A 15 -13.12 -2.09 1.48
N VAL A 16 -12.12 -2.76 0.92
CA VAL A 16 -12.01 -4.23 1.02
C VAL A 16 -11.80 -4.69 2.48
N PRO A 17 -10.79 -4.21 3.23
CA PRO A 17 -10.58 -4.67 4.61
C PRO A 17 -11.73 -4.25 5.54
N VAL A 18 -12.29 -3.05 5.34
CA VAL A 18 -13.44 -2.56 6.13
C VAL A 18 -14.66 -3.43 5.88
N SER A 19 -14.95 -3.80 4.63
CA SER A 19 -16.09 -4.66 4.29
C SER A 19 -15.96 -6.05 4.92
N ILE A 20 -14.75 -6.60 5.00
CA ILE A 20 -14.48 -7.87 5.68
C ILE A 20 -14.78 -7.76 7.18
N ILE A 21 -14.30 -6.71 7.84
CA ILE A 21 -14.56 -6.48 9.27
C ILE A 21 -16.06 -6.31 9.52
N VAL A 22 -16.75 -5.52 8.70
CA VAL A 22 -18.19 -5.30 8.82
C VAL A 22 -18.97 -6.60 8.62
N ALA A 23 -18.60 -7.42 7.62
CA ALA A 23 -19.27 -8.69 7.34
C ALA A 23 -19.07 -9.73 8.45
N LEU A 24 -17.90 -9.75 9.10
CA LEU A 24 -17.54 -10.74 10.11
C LEU A 24 -17.74 -10.26 11.55
N GLY A 25 -17.94 -8.96 11.76
CA GLY A 25 -18.02 -8.33 13.08
C GLY A 25 -16.70 -8.33 13.87
N THR A 26 -15.61 -8.82 13.28
CA THR A 26 -14.30 -8.94 13.90
C THR A 26 -13.19 -9.12 12.86
N VAL A 27 -11.93 -9.05 13.30
CA VAL A 27 -10.77 -9.41 12.47
C VAL A 27 -10.67 -10.94 12.40
N PRO A 28 -10.62 -11.56 11.19
CA PRO A 28 -10.73 -13.01 11.00
C PRO A 28 -9.51 -13.83 11.43
N THR A 29 -8.60 -13.27 12.22
CA THR A 29 -7.32 -13.91 12.52
C THR A 29 -6.69 -13.39 13.80
N LYS A 30 -5.86 -14.23 14.42
CA LYS A 30 -5.00 -13.88 15.56
C LYS A 30 -3.55 -13.60 15.14
N ASN A 31 -3.21 -13.77 13.86
CA ASN A 31 -1.87 -13.48 13.34
C ASN A 31 -1.63 -11.96 13.39
N ALA A 32 -0.65 -11.52 14.17
CA ALA A 32 -0.37 -10.10 14.40
C ALA A 32 -0.07 -9.32 13.11
N ILE A 33 0.59 -9.92 12.11
CA ILE A 33 0.94 -9.27 10.85
C ILE A 33 -0.30 -9.09 9.98
N VAL A 34 -1.19 -10.08 9.94
CA VAL A 34 -2.46 -9.96 9.21
C VAL A 34 -3.37 -8.95 9.91
N THR A 35 -3.43 -8.95 11.25
CA THR A 35 -4.14 -7.94 12.03
C THR A 35 -3.61 -6.54 11.78
N ALA A 36 -2.29 -6.36 11.70
CA ALA A 36 -1.69 -5.07 11.31
C ALA A 36 -2.14 -4.63 9.91
N GLY A 37 -2.36 -5.57 8.99
CA GLY A 37 -2.88 -5.30 7.65
C GLY A 37 -4.27 -4.68 7.65
N PHE A 38 -5.15 -5.11 8.56
CA PHE A 38 -6.49 -4.53 8.74
C PHE A 38 -6.47 -3.08 9.24
N VAL A 39 -5.31 -2.56 9.65
CA VAL A 39 -5.13 -1.16 10.05
C VAL A 39 -4.30 -0.41 9.02
N LEU A 40 -3.14 -0.95 8.63
CA LEU A 40 -2.19 -0.30 7.74
C LEU A 40 -2.72 -0.18 6.31
N VAL A 41 -3.44 -1.17 5.80
CA VAL A 41 -3.97 -1.13 4.42
C VAL A 41 -5.07 -0.08 4.29
N PRO A 42 -6.07 0.02 5.20
CA PRO A 42 -7.03 1.13 5.17
C PRO A 42 -6.39 2.52 5.31
N LEU A 43 -5.38 2.67 6.18
CA LEU A 43 -4.66 3.94 6.35
C LEU A 43 -3.90 4.33 5.08
N SER A 44 -3.21 3.38 4.45
CA SER A 44 -2.61 3.55 3.12
C SER A 44 -3.68 3.95 2.10
N GLY A 45 -4.85 3.30 2.11
CA GLY A 45 -5.98 3.66 1.25
C GLY A 45 -6.41 5.12 1.40
N ILE A 46 -6.57 5.61 2.63
CA ILE A 46 -6.91 7.01 2.92
C ILE A 46 -5.84 7.96 2.35
N LEU A 47 -4.57 7.67 2.58
CA LEU A 47 -3.45 8.50 2.08
C LEU A 47 -3.40 8.53 0.54
N SER A 48 -3.60 7.39 -0.11
CA SER A 48 -3.71 7.31 -1.58
C SER A 48 -4.91 8.08 -2.13
N VAL A 49 -6.05 8.09 -1.41
CA VAL A 49 -7.21 8.92 -1.78
C VAL A 49 -6.90 10.40 -1.65
N LEU A 50 -6.29 10.83 -0.55
CA LEU A 50 -5.89 12.23 -0.36
C LEU A 50 -4.94 12.69 -1.47
N GLY A 51 -3.88 11.91 -1.74
CA GLY A 51 -2.94 12.23 -2.81
C GLY A 51 -3.56 12.19 -4.22
N GLY A 52 -4.46 11.24 -4.48
CA GLY A 52 -5.17 11.15 -5.76
C GLY A 52 -6.22 12.23 -6.00
N LEU A 53 -6.68 12.89 -4.93
CA LEU A 53 -7.56 14.06 -4.96
C LEU A 53 -6.80 15.39 -4.91
N ASP A 54 -5.47 15.36 -5.09
CA ASP A 54 -4.62 16.55 -5.12
C ASP A 54 -4.63 17.35 -3.81
N VAL A 55 -4.79 16.66 -2.68
CA VAL A 55 -4.75 17.30 -1.37
C VAL A 55 -3.31 17.58 -0.97
N SER A 56 -2.96 18.86 -0.83
CA SER A 56 -1.75 19.33 -0.15
C SER A 56 -2.13 20.04 1.15
N ARG A 57 -1.43 19.75 2.26
CA ARG A 57 -1.74 20.33 3.58
C ARG A 57 -0.48 20.63 4.38
N GLY A 58 -0.28 21.91 4.70
CA GLY A 58 0.93 22.37 5.39
C GLY A 58 2.14 22.19 4.48
N ASN A 59 3.19 21.53 4.98
CA ASN A 59 4.39 21.19 4.21
C ASN A 59 4.32 19.80 3.57
N PHE A 60 3.14 19.20 3.48
CA PHE A 60 2.94 17.86 2.93
C PHE A 60 2.19 17.96 1.60
N GLU A 61 2.86 17.61 0.51
CA GLU A 61 2.33 17.67 -0.84
C GLU A 61 1.57 16.40 -1.22
N TRP A 62 0.69 16.49 -2.23
CA TRP A 62 -0.13 15.38 -2.72
C TRP A 62 0.68 14.10 -2.98
N TYR A 63 1.87 14.23 -3.60
CA TYR A 63 2.72 13.09 -3.93
C TYR A 63 3.36 12.46 -2.68
N GLN A 64 3.57 13.22 -1.61
CA GLN A 64 4.08 12.67 -0.35
C GLN A 64 3.01 11.83 0.35
N PHE A 65 1.72 12.15 0.19
CA PHE A 65 0.63 11.29 0.66
C PHE A 65 0.62 9.96 -0.10
N VAL A 66 0.76 9.98 -1.42
CA VAL A 66 0.85 8.75 -2.23
C VAL A 66 2.13 7.97 -1.88
N GLY A 67 3.25 8.66 -1.68
CA GLY A 67 4.52 8.07 -1.29
C GLY A 67 4.43 7.33 0.04
N LEU A 68 3.86 7.98 1.06
CA LEU A 68 3.63 7.37 2.37
C LEU A 68 2.72 6.14 2.27
N SER A 69 1.65 6.23 1.48
CA SER A 69 0.75 5.11 1.23
C SER A 69 1.51 3.90 0.66
N ASN A 70 2.29 4.12 -0.41
CA ASN A 70 3.04 3.06 -1.07
C ASN A 70 4.10 2.44 -0.15
N ALA A 71 4.79 3.26 0.64
CA ALA A 71 5.74 2.81 1.66
C ALA A 71 5.05 1.92 2.70
N MET A 72 3.95 2.39 3.31
CA MET A 72 3.22 1.64 4.33
C MET A 72 2.70 0.31 3.80
N PHE A 73 2.03 0.31 2.65
CA PHE A 73 1.50 -0.90 2.03
C PHE A 73 2.62 -1.87 1.64
N GLY A 74 3.66 -1.36 0.98
CA GLY A 74 4.76 -2.17 0.49
C GLY A 74 5.52 -2.88 1.62
N PHE A 75 5.90 -2.16 2.69
CA PHE A 75 6.57 -2.76 3.84
C PHE A 75 5.70 -3.76 4.59
N TRP A 76 4.42 -3.45 4.78
CA TRP A 76 3.49 -4.40 5.39
C TRP A 76 3.39 -5.68 4.57
N PHE A 77 3.24 -5.58 3.24
CA PHE A 77 3.11 -6.74 2.38
C PHE A 77 4.40 -7.58 2.35
N VAL A 78 5.57 -6.94 2.33
CA VAL A 78 6.87 -7.64 2.43
C VAL A 78 6.97 -8.41 3.75
N ALA A 79 6.59 -7.79 4.87
CA ALA A 79 6.57 -8.46 6.17
C ALA A 79 5.59 -9.65 6.19
N TYR A 80 4.40 -9.48 5.58
CA TYR A 80 3.42 -10.55 5.42
C TYR A 80 3.95 -11.70 4.55
N ALA A 81 4.60 -11.40 3.43
CA ALA A 81 5.18 -12.38 2.52
C ALA A 81 6.27 -13.21 3.24
N ILE A 82 7.21 -12.53 3.91
CA ILE A 82 8.26 -13.18 4.69
C ILE A 82 7.66 -14.07 5.78
N SER A 83 6.70 -13.55 6.55
CA SER A 83 6.05 -14.33 7.62
C SER A 83 5.32 -15.56 7.11
N SER A 84 4.68 -15.46 5.94
CA SER A 84 3.93 -16.58 5.37
C SER A 84 4.86 -17.66 4.82
N ILE A 85 5.96 -17.26 4.14
CA ILE A 85 6.99 -18.19 3.65
C ILE A 85 7.65 -18.95 4.81
N LEU A 86 7.94 -18.26 5.92
CA LEU A 86 8.55 -18.87 7.10
C LEU A 86 7.60 -19.82 7.84
N ALA A 87 6.28 -19.60 7.74
CA ALA A 87 5.29 -20.43 8.41
C ALA A 87 5.02 -21.75 7.69
N ASP A 88 5.04 -21.75 6.35
CA ASP A 88 4.88 -22.96 5.55
C ASP A 88 5.72 -22.91 4.25
N PRO A 89 6.98 -23.39 4.30
CA PRO A 89 7.87 -23.37 3.14
C PRO A 89 7.64 -24.54 2.18
N SER A 90 6.66 -25.42 2.43
CA SER A 90 6.56 -26.72 1.75
C SER A 90 6.07 -26.64 0.30
N GLU A 91 5.43 -25.54 -0.09
CA GLU A 91 4.89 -25.33 -1.44
C GLU A 91 5.72 -24.32 -2.25
N PHE A 92 6.61 -24.82 -3.10
CA PHE A 92 7.50 -23.97 -3.91
C PHE A 92 6.77 -22.95 -4.80
N SER A 93 5.61 -23.32 -5.37
CA SER A 93 4.82 -22.43 -6.25
C SER A 93 4.19 -21.25 -5.51
N SER A 94 3.71 -21.46 -4.28
CA SER A 94 3.13 -20.41 -3.45
C SER A 94 4.22 -19.51 -2.86
N VAL A 95 5.36 -20.09 -2.45
CA VAL A 95 6.55 -19.35 -2.02
C VAL A 95 7.10 -18.46 -3.14
N PHE A 96 7.27 -19.00 -4.35
CA PHE A 96 7.77 -18.23 -5.50
C PHE A 96 6.83 -17.07 -5.85
N SER A 97 5.53 -17.33 -5.91
CA SER A 97 4.52 -16.31 -6.19
C SER A 97 4.54 -15.20 -5.13
N LEU A 98 4.57 -15.58 -3.85
CA LEU A 98 4.55 -14.62 -2.74
C LEU A 98 5.85 -13.82 -2.66
N ALA A 99 7.00 -14.43 -2.95
CA ALA A 99 8.28 -13.74 -3.06
C ALA A 99 8.27 -12.72 -4.22
N THR A 100 7.69 -13.09 -5.36
CA THR A 100 7.60 -12.20 -6.54
C THR A 100 6.71 -11.00 -6.26
N VAL A 101 5.52 -11.21 -5.67
CA VAL A 101 4.65 -10.10 -5.26
C VAL A 101 5.33 -9.28 -4.16
N GLY A 102 6.01 -9.92 -3.21
CA GLY A 102 6.78 -9.26 -2.17
C GLY A 102 7.85 -8.32 -2.74
N LEU A 103 8.60 -8.75 -3.76
CA LEU A 103 9.58 -7.88 -4.44
C LEU A 103 8.93 -6.71 -5.17
N GLY A 104 7.77 -6.93 -5.81
CA GLY A 104 6.98 -5.85 -6.41
C GLY A 104 6.47 -4.85 -5.36
N CYS A 105 6.07 -5.33 -4.19
CA CYS A 105 5.67 -4.47 -3.08
C CYS A 105 6.86 -3.75 -2.44
N LEU A 106 8.04 -4.36 -2.43
CA LEU A 106 9.27 -3.71 -1.98
C LEU A 106 9.66 -2.56 -2.90
N SER A 107 9.55 -2.72 -4.22
CA SER A 107 9.82 -1.63 -5.15
C SER A 107 8.82 -0.48 -4.97
N LEU A 108 7.53 -0.78 -4.75
CA LEU A 108 6.54 0.23 -4.36
C LEU A 108 6.94 0.96 -3.08
N ALA A 109 7.45 0.24 -2.07
CA ALA A 109 7.87 0.87 -0.82
C ALA A 109 9.03 1.84 -1.03
N LEU A 110 10.02 1.45 -1.82
CA LEU A 110 11.19 2.28 -2.15
C LEU A 110 10.79 3.50 -2.98
N ILE A 111 9.95 3.33 -4.00
CA ILE A 111 9.37 4.45 -4.76
C ILE A 111 8.62 5.40 -3.82
N GLY A 112 7.87 4.85 -2.85
CA GLY A 112 7.16 5.63 -1.86
C GLY A 112 8.07 6.48 -0.98
N ILE A 113 9.22 5.92 -0.57
CA ILE A 113 10.25 6.65 0.17
C ILE A 113 10.85 7.77 -0.68
N ASP A 114 11.16 7.50 -1.95
CA ASP A 114 11.69 8.51 -2.87
C ASP A 114 10.74 9.71 -2.97
N TRP A 115 9.44 9.45 -3.04
CA TRP A 115 8.41 10.49 -3.08
C TRP A 115 8.32 11.26 -1.74
N LEU A 116 8.48 10.58 -0.60
CA LEU A 116 8.49 11.22 0.72
C LEU A 116 9.64 12.21 0.89
N ILE A 117 10.85 11.83 0.44
CA ILE A 117 12.06 12.66 0.58
C ILE A 117 12.18 13.74 -0.51
N GLY A 118 11.21 13.82 -1.44
CA GLY A 118 11.23 14.79 -2.53
C GLY A 118 12.30 14.49 -3.58
N ALA A 119 12.70 13.23 -3.73
CA ALA A 119 13.53 12.81 -4.86
C ALA A 119 12.78 13.07 -6.18
N PRO A 120 13.48 13.11 -7.33
CA PRO A 120 12.84 13.27 -8.63
C PRO A 120 11.77 12.19 -8.81
N HIS A 121 10.53 12.58 -8.64
CA HIS A 121 9.39 11.75 -8.95
C HIS A 121 9.06 11.97 -10.42
N PHE A 122 8.43 10.97 -11.06
CA PHE A 122 7.86 11.20 -12.38
C PHE A 122 6.80 12.30 -12.23
N ASP A 123 7.17 13.51 -12.58
CA ASP A 123 6.28 14.65 -12.51
C ASP A 123 5.23 14.47 -13.61
N ILE A 124 4.02 14.09 -13.20
CA ILE A 124 2.94 13.73 -14.12
C ILE A 124 2.42 14.98 -14.82
N GLU A 125 2.65 16.18 -14.26
CA GLU A 125 2.21 17.47 -14.84
C GLU A 125 2.87 17.75 -16.19
N THR A 126 4.09 17.25 -16.43
CA THR A 126 4.78 17.48 -17.71
C THR A 126 4.11 16.77 -18.89
N TYR A 127 3.21 15.80 -18.62
CA TYR A 127 2.54 14.98 -19.63
C TYR A 127 1.02 15.19 -19.68
N GLU A 128 0.46 16.09 -18.85
CA GLU A 128 -0.98 16.41 -18.82
C GLU A 128 -1.30 17.73 -19.56
N GLY A 129 -0.39 18.22 -20.42
CA GLY A 129 -0.59 19.37 -21.31
C GLY A 129 -1.39 19.07 -22.57
#